data_AF-U7GUA2-F1
#
_entry.id   AF-U7GUA2-F1
#
_cell.length_a   1.000
_cell.length_b   1.000
_cell.length_c   1.000
_cell.angle_alpha   90.00
_cell.angle_beta   90.00
_cell.angle_gamma   90.00
#
_symmetry.space_group_name_H-M   'P 1'
#
loop_
_entity.id
_entity.type
_entity.pdbx_description
1 polymer ?
#
loop_
_entity_poly.entity_id
_entity_poly.type
_entity_poly.pdbx_seq_one_letter_code
_entity_poly.pdbx_strand_id
1 'polypeptide(L)'
;MHLDYELFCLWLYESWVEEKSDIIQHISGDFKQLIDHWYADAEKLQEIVISICDFHCEEMVDNQKKPALPRFMFPPYNLIPLEIHVINKLRQSHSLSKLIVDHPITNTNIAIVSEFSIVEDDFLEYIQINIF
;
A
#
# COMPACT_ATOMS: atom_id res chain seq x y z
N MET A 1 8.55 11.37 -9.19
CA MET A 1 7.59 10.45 -8.58
C MET A 1 8.15 10.04 -7.23
N HIS A 2 7.34 10.08 -6.18
CA HIS A 2 7.75 9.74 -4.81
C HIS A 2 6.58 9.02 -4.14
N LEU A 3 6.88 8.01 -3.33
CA LEU A 3 5.91 7.24 -2.58
C LEU A 3 6.25 7.34 -1.09
N ASP A 4 5.36 7.94 -0.31
CA ASP A 4 5.45 7.98 1.16
C ASP A 4 4.94 6.66 1.76
N TYR A 5 5.67 5.56 1.49
CA TYR A 5 5.26 4.20 1.82
C TYR A 5 4.88 4.00 3.30
N GLU A 6 5.72 4.46 4.21
CA GLU A 6 5.52 4.30 5.65
C GLU A 6 4.29 5.07 6.12
N LEU A 7 4.13 6.30 5.66
CA LEU A 7 2.96 7.12 5.99
C LEU A 7 1.69 6.56 5.36
N PHE A 8 1.77 5.99 4.16
CA PHE A 8 0.65 5.31 3.52
C PHE A 8 0.23 4.05 4.28
N CYS A 9 1.19 3.25 4.75
CA CYS A 9 0.88 2.07 5.58
C CYS A 9 0.19 2.44 6.88
N LEU A 10 0.65 3.52 7.54
CA LEU A 10 0.00 4.05 8.73
C LEU A 10 -1.41 4.59 8.42
N TRP A 11 -1.60 5.30 7.31
CA TRP A 11 -2.93 5.74 6.89
C TRP A 11 -3.87 4.57 6.58
N LEU A 12 -3.38 3.50 5.95
CA LEU A 12 -4.16 2.27 5.72
C LEU A 12 -4.59 1.63 7.04
N TYR A 13 -3.69 1.56 8.01
CA TYR A 13 -3.99 1.05 9.34
C TYR A 13 -5.03 1.91 10.06
N GLU A 14 -4.83 3.23 10.15
CA GLU A 14 -5.78 4.15 10.79
C GLU A 14 -7.16 4.09 10.13
N SER A 15 -7.20 4.01 8.80
CA SER A 15 -8.45 3.84 8.05
C SER A 15 -9.14 2.51 8.36
N TRP A 16 -8.38 1.47 8.65
CA TRP A 16 -8.91 0.15 9.01
C TRP A 16 -9.48 0.12 10.42
N VAL A 17 -8.81 0.75 11.39
CA VAL A 17 -9.27 0.84 12.79
C VAL A 17 -10.20 2.01 13.07
N GLU A 18 -10.57 2.77 12.02
CA GLU A 18 -11.39 3.99 12.08
C GLU A 18 -10.84 5.10 13.00
N GLU A 19 -9.52 5.11 13.20
CA GLU A 19 -8.82 6.19 13.92
C GLU A 19 -8.59 7.39 13.01
N LYS A 20 -8.53 8.58 13.61
CA LYS A 20 -8.27 9.83 12.89
C LYS A 20 -7.00 10.48 13.41
N SER A 21 -6.02 10.62 12.54
CA SER A 21 -4.85 11.47 12.78
C SER A 21 -4.65 12.48 11.65
N ASP A 22 -3.67 13.37 11.84
CA ASP A 22 -3.25 14.33 10.83
C ASP A 22 -2.26 13.74 9.81
N ILE A 23 -2.02 12.43 9.81
CA ILE A 23 -1.01 11.79 8.94
C ILE A 23 -1.23 12.07 7.45
N ILE A 24 -2.49 12.15 7.03
CA ILE A 24 -2.87 12.47 5.64
C ILE A 24 -2.27 13.81 5.15
N GLN A 25 -2.03 14.76 6.06
CA GLN A 25 -1.44 16.06 5.74
C GLN A 25 0.05 15.96 5.38
N HIS A 26 0.70 14.88 5.80
CA HIS A 26 2.12 14.62 5.56
C HIS A 26 2.37 13.69 4.37
N ILE A 27 1.33 13.03 3.84
CA ILE A 27 1.44 12.18 2.66
C ILE A 27 1.43 13.03 1.40
N SER A 28 2.33 12.72 0.47
CA SER A 28 2.49 13.37 -0.83
C SER A 28 2.54 12.34 -1.98
N GLY A 29 2.69 12.83 -3.22
CA GLY A 29 2.86 11.96 -4.40
C GLY A 29 1.63 11.13 -4.75
N ASP A 30 1.85 9.96 -5.34
CA ASP A 30 0.78 9.13 -5.91
C ASP A 30 -0.10 8.50 -4.83
N PHE A 31 0.46 8.19 -3.65
CA PHE A 31 -0.34 7.76 -2.50
C PHE A 31 -1.29 8.86 -2.01
N LYS A 32 -0.87 10.12 -2.03
CA LYS A 32 -1.78 11.23 -1.71
C LYS A 32 -2.91 11.33 -2.73
N GLN A 33 -2.60 11.17 -4.01
CA GLN A 33 -3.63 11.16 -5.06
C GLN A 33 -4.62 10.00 -4.88
N LEU A 34 -4.14 8.81 -4.52
CA LEU A 34 -4.98 7.65 -4.23
C LEU A 34 -5.94 7.94 -3.07
N ILE A 35 -5.44 8.51 -1.97
CA ILE A 35 -6.23 8.86 -0.79
C ILE A 35 -7.25 9.97 -1.11
N ASP A 36 -6.84 11.03 -1.79
CA ASP A 36 -7.72 12.15 -2.15
C ASP A 36 -8.88 11.73 -3.06
N HIS A 37 -8.68 10.67 -3.84
CA HIS A 37 -9.68 10.09 -4.73
C HIS A 37 -10.28 8.80 -4.21
N TRP A 38 -10.16 8.49 -2.91
CA TRP A 38 -10.56 7.19 -2.35
C TRP A 38 -11.99 6.77 -2.72
N TYR A 39 -12.92 7.73 -2.74
CA TYR A 39 -14.33 7.51 -3.05
C TYR A 39 -14.69 7.71 -4.54
N ALA A 40 -13.71 7.89 -5.42
CA ALA A 40 -13.93 7.97 -6.86
C ALA A 40 -14.24 6.59 -7.46
N ASP A 41 -14.67 6.59 -8.72
CA ASP A 41 -14.88 5.38 -9.50
C ASP A 41 -13.61 4.54 -9.60
N ALA A 42 -13.78 3.23 -9.63
CA ALA A 42 -12.68 2.27 -9.61
C ALA A 42 -11.69 2.46 -10.77
N GLU A 43 -12.19 2.87 -11.95
CA GLU A 43 -11.35 3.10 -13.15
C GLU A 43 -10.31 4.19 -12.89
N LYS A 44 -10.70 5.32 -12.28
CA LYS A 44 -9.77 6.41 -11.96
C LYS A 44 -8.70 5.99 -10.96
N LEU A 45 -9.08 5.20 -9.96
CA LEU A 45 -8.14 4.69 -8.96
C LEU A 45 -7.20 3.63 -9.54
N GLN A 46 -7.66 2.81 -10.50
CA GLN A 46 -6.83 1.81 -11.17
C GLN A 46 -5.66 2.46 -11.89
N GLU A 47 -5.85 3.58 -12.59
CA GLU A 47 -4.77 4.31 -13.24
C GLU A 47 -3.70 4.78 -12.24
N ILE A 48 -4.11 5.29 -11.08
CA ILE A 48 -3.20 5.70 -10.00
C ILE A 48 -2.44 4.49 -9.45
N VAL A 49 -3.13 3.37 -9.22
CA VAL A 49 -2.47 2.15 -8.70
C VAL A 49 -1.50 1.55 -9.72
N ILE A 50 -1.79 1.63 -11.02
CA ILE A 50 -0.84 1.22 -12.08
C ILE A 50 0.42 2.09 -12.00
N SER A 51 0.31 3.42 -11.87
CA SER A 51 1.47 4.31 -11.70
C SER A 51 2.32 3.94 -10.48
N ILE A 52 1.66 3.60 -9.36
CA ILE A 52 2.34 3.14 -8.14
C ILE A 52 3.10 1.83 -8.41
N CYS A 53 2.50 0.89 -9.15
CA CYS A 53 3.14 -0.37 -9.53
C CYS A 53 4.36 -0.15 -10.43
N ASP A 54 4.24 0.72 -11.43
CA ASP A 54 5.33 1.08 -12.34
C ASP A 54 6.51 1.67 -11.57
N PHE A 55 6.24 2.67 -10.71
CA PHE A 55 7.28 3.27 -9.86
C PHE A 55 7.95 2.24 -8.96
N HIS A 56 7.17 1.30 -8.43
CA HIS A 56 7.72 0.25 -7.58
C HIS A 56 8.71 -0.62 -8.34
N CYS A 57 8.36 -1.06 -9.55
CA CYS A 57 9.27 -1.81 -10.42
C CYS A 57 10.56 -1.01 -10.73
N GLU A 58 10.46 0.30 -10.94
CA GLU A 58 11.64 1.18 -11.15
C GLU A 58 12.54 1.31 -9.92
N GLU A 59 11.98 1.17 -8.72
CA GLU A 59 12.68 1.25 -7.43
C GLU A 59 13.10 -0.13 -6.87
N MET A 60 12.82 -1.23 -7.59
CA MET A 60 13.31 -2.58 -7.27
C MET A 60 14.60 -2.95 -8.01
N VAL A 61 14.88 -2.32 -9.16
CA VAL A 61 15.98 -2.71 -10.04
C VAL A 61 17.15 -1.73 -9.93
N ASP A 62 18.33 -2.24 -9.57
CA ASP A 62 19.56 -1.48 -9.72
C ASP A 62 20.04 -1.57 -11.17
N ASN A 63 19.64 -0.56 -11.95
CA ASN A 63 20.06 -0.38 -13.32
C ASN A 63 21.28 0.56 -13.46
N GLN A 64 21.94 0.92 -12.35
CA GLN A 64 23.05 1.88 -12.25
C GLN A 64 22.75 3.27 -12.81
N LYS A 65 21.48 3.59 -13.12
CA LYS A 65 21.08 4.92 -13.57
C LYS A 65 20.88 5.91 -12.42
N LYS A 66 20.81 5.40 -11.19
CA LYS A 66 20.60 6.18 -9.96
C LYS A 66 21.88 6.15 -9.10
N PRO A 67 22.26 7.28 -8.48
CA PRO A 67 23.44 7.35 -7.62
C PRO A 67 23.25 6.67 -6.25
N ALA A 68 22.00 6.39 -5.87
CA ALA A 68 21.64 5.67 -4.65
C ALA A 68 21.07 4.29 -5.00
N LEU A 69 21.18 3.35 -4.06
CA LEU A 69 20.54 2.05 -4.17
C LEU A 69 19.01 2.23 -4.30
N PRO A 70 18.34 1.42 -5.14
CA PRO A 70 16.88 1.44 -5.28
C PRO A 70 16.18 1.21 -3.95
N ARG A 71 15.15 2.01 -3.64
CA ARG A 71 14.52 2.03 -2.32
C ARG A 71 13.82 0.71 -1.98
N PHE A 72 13.30 0.01 -2.98
CA PHE A 72 12.44 -1.17 -2.83
C PHE A 72 13.17 -2.48 -3.14
N MET A 73 14.49 -2.44 -3.18
CA MET A 73 15.32 -3.64 -3.37
C MET A 73 15.20 -4.63 -2.19
N PHE A 74 14.93 -4.14 -0.98
CA PHE A 74 14.98 -4.95 0.24
C PHE A 74 13.65 -4.93 1.01
N PRO A 75 13.35 -6.01 1.78
CA PRO A 75 12.24 -6.00 2.72
C PRO A 75 12.34 -4.86 3.74
N PRO A 76 11.20 -4.33 4.23
CA PRO A 76 9.83 -4.75 3.91
C PRO A 76 9.29 -4.12 2.62
N TYR A 77 10.09 -3.33 1.92
CA TYR A 77 9.62 -2.51 0.81
C TYR A 77 9.56 -3.23 -0.53
N ASN A 78 9.99 -4.49 -0.61
CA ASN A 78 9.91 -5.31 -1.83
C ASN A 78 8.59 -6.10 -1.94
N LEU A 79 7.58 -5.73 -1.14
CA LEU A 79 6.36 -6.50 -0.91
C LEU A 79 5.17 -6.12 -1.80
N ILE A 80 5.31 -5.20 -2.76
CA ILE A 80 4.23 -5.00 -3.75
C ILE A 80 4.08 -6.30 -4.57
N PRO A 81 2.85 -6.84 -4.66
CA PRO A 81 1.57 -6.12 -4.55
C PRO A 81 0.67 -6.53 -3.39
N LEU A 82 1.23 -6.91 -2.23
CA LEU A 82 0.41 -7.17 -1.03
C LEU A 82 -0.43 -5.94 -0.64
N GLU A 83 0.09 -4.72 -0.82
CA GLU A 83 -0.66 -3.47 -0.60
C GLU A 83 -1.93 -3.37 -1.44
N ILE A 84 -1.95 -3.86 -2.68
CA ILE A 84 -3.16 -3.79 -3.52
C ILE A 84 -4.28 -4.64 -2.94
N HIS A 85 -3.94 -5.77 -2.31
CA HIS A 85 -4.94 -6.57 -1.61
C HIS A 85 -5.42 -5.89 -0.34
N VAL A 86 -4.53 -5.25 0.42
CA VAL A 86 -4.91 -4.47 1.61
C VAL A 86 -5.82 -3.30 1.22
N ILE A 87 -5.48 -2.55 0.18
CA ILE A 87 -6.31 -1.50 -0.42
C ILE A 87 -7.68 -2.08 -0.78
N ASN A 88 -7.73 -3.19 -1.50
CA ASN A 88 -8.98 -3.81 -1.92
C ASN A 88 -9.84 -4.30 -0.75
N LYS A 89 -9.23 -4.83 0.31
CA LYS A 89 -9.94 -5.19 1.54
C LYS A 89 -10.53 -3.97 2.25
N LEU A 90 -9.75 -2.90 2.39
CA LEU A 90 -10.23 -1.65 2.99
C LEU A 90 -11.35 -1.01 2.15
N ARG A 91 -11.25 -1.10 0.82
CA ARG A 91 -12.35 -0.65 -0.06
C ARG A 91 -13.62 -1.45 0.18
N GLN A 92 -13.50 -2.77 0.28
CA GLN A 92 -14.64 -3.64 0.55
C GLN A 92 -15.29 -3.34 1.90
N SER A 93 -14.52 -3.07 2.97
CA SER A 93 -15.10 -2.67 4.27
C SER A 93 -15.87 -1.35 4.16
N HIS A 94 -15.45 -0.45 3.27
CA HIS A 94 -16.16 0.80 2.97
C HIS A 94 -17.27 0.65 1.91
N SER A 95 -17.64 -0.59 1.54
CA SER A 95 -18.63 -0.89 0.49
C SER A 95 -18.29 -0.30 -0.89
N LEU A 96 -16.99 -0.15 -1.19
CA LEU A 96 -16.48 0.35 -2.46
C LEU A 96 -16.08 -0.80 -3.40
N SER A 97 -16.19 -0.56 -4.71
CA SER A 97 -15.78 -1.52 -5.73
C SER A 97 -14.29 -1.86 -5.65
N LYS A 98 -13.97 -3.15 -5.82
CA LYS A 98 -12.59 -3.65 -5.92
C LYS A 98 -11.88 -3.06 -7.15
N LEU A 99 -10.59 -2.77 -7.00
CA LEU A 99 -9.71 -2.41 -8.09
C LEU A 99 -9.22 -3.67 -8.81
N ILE A 100 -9.37 -3.71 -10.14
CA ILE A 100 -8.82 -4.74 -11.00
C ILE A 100 -7.60 -4.13 -11.68
N VAL A 101 -6.41 -4.45 -11.18
CA VAL A 101 -5.15 -3.87 -11.65
C VAL A 101 -4.44 -4.89 -12.53
N ASP A 102 -4.47 -4.64 -13.84
CA ASP A 102 -3.73 -5.44 -14.83
C ASP A 102 -2.30 -4.89 -14.95
N HIS A 103 -1.38 -5.47 -14.20
CA HIS A 103 0.02 -5.07 -14.20
C HIS A 103 0.94 -6.29 -13.97
N PRO A 104 2.13 -6.40 -14.61
CA PRO A 104 3.00 -7.57 -14.43
C PRO A 104 3.31 -7.93 -12.98
N ILE A 105 3.48 -6.94 -12.10
CA ILE A 105 3.74 -7.16 -10.66
C ILE A 105 2.59 -7.88 -9.95
N THR A 106 1.34 -7.74 -10.44
CA THR A 106 0.15 -8.39 -9.88
C THR A 106 0.01 -9.86 -10.29
N ASN A 107 0.92 -10.35 -11.14
CA ASN A 107 1.00 -11.75 -11.57
C ASN A 107 2.10 -12.55 -10.85
N THR A 108 2.81 -11.96 -9.89
CA THR A 108 3.84 -12.70 -9.12
C THR A 108 3.21 -13.72 -8.16
N ASN A 109 3.98 -14.74 -7.74
CA ASN A 109 3.47 -15.79 -6.83
C ASN A 109 2.94 -15.25 -5.49
N ILE A 110 3.45 -14.11 -5.03
CA ILE A 110 2.94 -13.45 -3.82
C ILE A 110 1.70 -12.62 -4.12
N ALA A 111 1.60 -12.04 -5.31
CA ALA A 111 0.46 -11.28 -5.78
C ALA A 111 -0.81 -12.11 -5.99
N ILE A 112 -0.67 -13.35 -6.42
CA ILE A 112 -1.83 -14.23 -6.64
C ILE A 112 -2.49 -14.69 -5.34
N VAL A 113 -1.86 -14.45 -4.18
CA VAL A 113 -2.45 -14.73 -2.86
C VAL A 113 -3.54 -13.70 -2.57
N SER A 114 -4.76 -13.97 -3.03
CA SER A 114 -5.92 -13.11 -2.81
C SER A 114 -6.72 -13.45 -1.54
N GLU A 115 -6.51 -14.65 -0.99
CA GLU A 115 -7.18 -15.13 0.22
C GLU A 115 -6.18 -15.19 1.36
N PHE A 116 -6.36 -14.31 2.34
CA PHE A 116 -5.61 -14.33 3.59
C PHE A 116 -6.52 -13.83 4.71
N SER A 117 -6.32 -14.33 5.92
CA SER A 117 -6.88 -13.74 7.14
C SER A 117 -5.84 -12.82 7.76
N ILE A 118 -6.27 -11.63 8.18
CA ILE A 118 -5.49 -10.86 9.15
C ILE A 118 -5.78 -11.53 10.49
N VAL A 119 -4.74 -12.03 11.14
CA VAL A 119 -4.83 -12.68 12.45
C VAL A 119 -4.22 -11.72 13.44
N GLU A 120 -4.98 -11.34 14.46
CA GLU A 120 -4.47 -10.53 15.57
C GLU A 120 -3.40 -11.33 16.31
N ASP A 121 -2.32 -10.64 16.69
CA ASP A 121 -1.22 -11.23 17.44
C ASP A 121 -1.33 -10.76 18.89
N ASP A 122 -1.95 -11.59 19.73
CA ASP A 122 -2.16 -11.34 21.16
C ASP A 122 -0.85 -10.96 21.88
N PHE A 123 0.31 -11.45 21.40
CA PHE A 123 1.60 -11.13 21.99
C PHE A 123 2.07 -9.72 21.63
N LEU A 124 1.82 -9.25 20.40
CA LEU A 124 2.10 -7.86 20.02
C LEU A 124 1.20 -6.88 20.77
N GLU A 125 -0.09 -7.20 20.93
CA GLU A 125 -1.01 -6.40 21.74
C GLU A 125 -0.56 -6.33 23.21
N TYR A 126 -0.15 -7.47 23.78
CA TYR A 126 0.43 -7.53 25.13
C TYR A 126 1.66 -6.63 25.26
N ILE A 127 2.59 -6.65 24.29
CA ILE A 127 3.78 -5.80 24.30
C ILE A 127 3.39 -4.32 24.27
N GLN A 128 2.45 -3.91 23.42
CA GLN A 128 2.02 -2.51 23.29
C GLN A 128 1.38 -2.00 24.58
N ILE A 129 0.54 -2.81 25.24
CA ILE A 129 -0.13 -2.42 26.49
C ILE A 129 0.84 -2.34 27.67
N ASN A 130 1.89 -3.18 27.71
CA ASN A 130 2.75 -3.33 28.90
C ASN A 130 4.11 -2.64 28.81
N ILE A 131 4.50 -2.10 27.65
CA ILE A 131 5.74 -1.32 27.49
C ILE A 131 5.49 0.20 27.56
N PHE A 132 4.24 0.65 27.44
CA PHE A 132 3.81 2.03 27.73
C PHE A 132 3.07 2.12 29.07
#